data_AF-A0A0C2CDG3-F1
#
_entry.id   AF-A0A0C2CDG3-F1
#
_cell.length_a   1.000
_cell.length_b   1.000
_cell.length_c   1.000
_cell.angle_alpha   90.00
_cell.angle_beta   90.00
_cell.angle_gamma   90.00
#
_symmetry.space_group_name_H-M   'P 1'
#
loop_
_entity.id
_entity.type
_entity.pdbx_description
1 polymer ?
#
loop_
_entity_poly.entity_id
_entity_poly.type
_entity_poly.pdbx_seq_one_letter_code
_entity_poly.pdbx_strand_id
1 'polypeptide(L)'
;VHYEFGVRTDKSHTEDVCRDFIEDQKQHMFSAIESSKEYVEKIAKNRTKLIPRDIDMSCEGLRRRILPPKKLRPLKPFSVAFARVVYESYEFIEDELRSSYHPQNFFCYSVDSKASDEFNSRIEALQKCFPNVFVTE
;
A
#
# COMPACT_ATOMS: atom_id res chain seq x y z
N VAL A 1 6.74 -3.95 11.27
CA VAL A 1 7.58 -4.51 10.18
C VAL A 1 6.69 -4.49 8.94
N HIS A 2 6.97 -3.63 7.96
CA HIS A 2 6.28 -3.65 6.68
C HIS A 2 7.06 -4.58 5.76
N TYR A 3 6.44 -5.65 5.31
CA TYR A 3 7.01 -6.54 4.31
C TYR A 3 6.51 -6.08 2.94
N GLU A 4 7.44 -5.70 2.06
CA GLU A 4 7.14 -5.31 0.69
C GLU A 4 7.59 -6.43 -0.24
N PHE A 5 6.65 -7.10 -0.89
CA PHE A 5 6.94 -8.10 -1.91
C PHE A 5 6.41 -7.59 -3.26
N GLY A 6 7.34 -7.35 -4.19
CA GLY A 6 7.04 -6.95 -5.55
C GLY A 6 7.21 -8.14 -6.49
N VAL A 7 6.18 -8.50 -7.25
CA VAL A 7 6.24 -9.63 -8.20
C VAL A 7 6.05 -9.19 -9.63
N ARG A 8 6.82 -9.81 -10.54
CA ARG A 8 6.75 -9.53 -11.97
C ARG A 8 5.44 -10.07 -12.52
N THR A 9 4.67 -9.23 -13.21
CA THR A 9 3.37 -9.64 -13.76
C THR A 9 3.24 -9.32 -15.25
N ASP A 10 2.48 -10.17 -15.96
CA ASP A 10 1.85 -9.84 -17.22
C ASP A 10 0.46 -9.22 -16.93
N LYS A 11 0.05 -8.24 -17.74
CA LYS A 11 -1.11 -7.37 -17.48
C LYS A 11 -2.47 -8.09 -17.37
N SER A 12 -2.54 -9.34 -17.80
CA SER A 12 -3.77 -10.13 -17.89
C SER A 12 -4.23 -10.78 -16.59
N HIS A 13 -3.42 -10.75 -15.52
CA HIS A 13 -3.69 -11.50 -14.27
C HIS A 13 -3.54 -10.66 -13.00
N THR A 14 -3.61 -9.33 -13.09
CA THR A 14 -3.28 -8.44 -11.97
C THR A 14 -4.21 -8.61 -10.76
N GLU A 15 -5.53 -8.73 -10.96
CA GLU A 15 -6.48 -8.91 -9.85
C GLU A 15 -6.26 -10.23 -9.11
N ASP A 16 -5.98 -11.31 -9.85
CA ASP A 16 -5.65 -12.63 -9.30
C ASP A 16 -4.32 -12.57 -8.52
N VAL A 17 -3.30 -11.92 -9.09
CA VAL A 17 -2.02 -11.68 -8.40
C VAL A 17 -2.24 -10.94 -7.09
N CYS A 18 -3.09 -9.93 -7.05
CA CYS A 18 -3.32 -9.18 -5.82
C CYS A 18 -4.00 -10.02 -4.74
N ARG A 19 -5.00 -10.83 -5.10
CA ARG A 19 -5.66 -11.76 -4.18
C ARG A 19 -4.69 -12.80 -3.64
N ASP A 20 -3.96 -13.48 -4.52
CA ASP A 20 -3.06 -14.56 -4.17
C ASP A 20 -1.91 -14.07 -3.27
N PHE A 21 -1.35 -12.89 -3.56
CA PHE A 21 -0.27 -12.32 -2.76
C PHE A 21 -0.73 -11.86 -1.39
N ILE A 22 -1.92 -11.25 -1.26
CA ILE A 22 -2.43 -10.82 0.04
C ILE A 22 -2.59 -12.03 0.98
N GLU A 23 -3.09 -13.15 0.49
CA GLU A 23 -3.26 -14.37 1.28
C GLU A 23 -1.91 -14.97 1.72
N ASP A 24 -0.92 -15.01 0.85
CA ASP A 24 0.44 -15.45 1.18
C ASP A 24 1.10 -14.56 2.27
N GLN A 25 0.94 -13.22 2.15
CA GLN A 25 1.49 -12.28 3.12
C GLN A 25 0.93 -12.43 4.53
N LYS A 26 -0.37 -12.74 4.67
CA LYS A 26 -1.00 -12.96 5.98
C LYS A 26 -0.31 -14.11 6.73
N GLN A 27 0.01 -15.20 6.05
CA GLN A 27 0.61 -16.38 6.65
C GLN A 27 2.06 -16.12 7.12
N HIS A 28 2.87 -15.50 6.26
CA HIS A 28 4.27 -15.23 6.57
C HIS A 28 4.45 -14.19 7.69
N MET A 29 3.70 -13.08 7.61
CA MET A 29 3.79 -12.01 8.60
C MET A 29 3.37 -12.47 10.01
N PHE A 30 2.33 -13.30 10.12
CA PHE A 30 1.85 -13.80 11.41
C PHE A 30 2.93 -14.61 12.14
N SER A 31 3.60 -15.53 11.43
CA SER A 31 4.68 -16.35 12.00
C SER A 31 5.87 -15.52 12.50
N ALA A 32 6.25 -14.47 11.77
CA ALA A 32 7.35 -13.59 12.13
C ALA A 32 7.01 -12.76 13.39
N ILE A 33 5.77 -12.28 13.51
CA ILE A 33 5.32 -11.49 14.67
C ILE A 33 5.26 -12.36 15.94
N GLU A 34 4.72 -13.57 15.84
CA GLU A 34 4.56 -14.44 17.02
C GLU A 34 5.92 -14.79 17.64
N SER A 35 6.94 -15.05 16.83
CA SER A 35 8.30 -15.33 17.31
C SER A 35 8.97 -14.15 18.03
N SER A 36 8.51 -12.92 17.81
CA SER A 36 9.10 -11.67 18.33
C SER A 36 8.13 -10.87 19.20
N LYS A 37 7.05 -11.48 19.70
CA LYS A 37 5.93 -10.79 20.33
C LYS A 37 6.33 -9.86 21.49
N GLU A 38 7.12 -10.34 22.43
CA GLU A 38 7.58 -9.52 23.58
C GLU A 38 8.41 -8.31 23.15
N TYR A 39 9.23 -8.49 22.10
CA TYR A 39 10.04 -7.40 21.55
C TYR A 39 9.14 -6.37 20.85
N VAL A 40 8.18 -6.83 20.05
CA VAL A 40 7.20 -5.98 19.34
C VAL A 40 6.37 -5.17 20.34
N GLU A 41 5.90 -5.77 21.43
CA GLU A 41 5.13 -5.07 22.47
C GLU A 41 5.94 -3.97 23.19
N LYS A 42 7.24 -4.17 23.40
CA LYS A 42 8.13 -3.16 24.00
C LYS A 42 8.30 -1.95 23.08
N ILE A 43 8.57 -2.18 21.79
CA ILE A 43 8.79 -1.09 20.83
C ILE A 43 7.49 -0.36 20.46
N ALA A 44 6.36 -1.05 20.46
CA ALA A 44 5.06 -0.46 20.12
C ALA A 44 4.68 0.69 21.06
N LYS A 45 5.11 0.65 22.33
CA LYS A 45 4.86 1.70 23.33
C LYS A 45 5.56 3.02 23.02
N ASN A 46 6.71 2.97 22.37
CA ASN A 46 7.56 4.14 22.08
C ASN A 46 7.58 4.51 20.59
N ARG A 47 6.67 3.96 19.79
CA ARG A 47 6.64 4.24 18.35
C ARG A 47 6.28 5.70 18.10
N THR A 48 7.04 6.35 17.22
CA THR A 48 6.70 7.68 16.71
C THR A 48 5.35 7.59 15.99
N LYS A 49 4.39 8.38 16.44
CA LYS A 49 3.10 8.52 15.75
C LYS A 49 3.24 9.61 14.69
N LEU A 50 2.78 9.31 13.49
CA LEU A 50 2.63 10.33 12.47
C LEU A 50 1.53 11.29 12.91
N ILE A 51 1.77 12.59 12.74
CA ILE A 51 0.78 13.62 13.02
C ILE A 51 -0.18 13.64 11.83
N PRO A 52 -1.48 13.34 12.04
CA PRO A 52 -2.47 13.41 10.98
C PRO A 52 -2.49 14.82 10.44
N ARG A 53 -2.33 14.97 9.12
CA ARG A 53 -2.49 16.27 8.47
C ARG A 53 -3.88 16.33 7.86
N ASP A 54 -4.47 17.53 7.88
CA ASP A 54 -5.58 17.82 6.99
C ASP A 54 -4.98 17.93 5.57
N ILE A 55 -5.25 16.91 4.76
CA ILE A 55 -4.67 16.75 3.43
C ILE A 55 -5.80 16.71 2.42
N ASP A 56 -5.62 17.46 1.34
CA ASP A 56 -6.55 17.46 0.22
C ASP A 56 -6.62 16.07 -0.43
N MET A 57 -7.75 15.39 -0.22
CA MET A 57 -8.06 14.06 -0.75
C MET A 57 -8.73 14.08 -2.12
N SER A 58 -8.84 15.26 -2.76
CA SER A 58 -9.28 15.33 -4.15
C SER A 58 -8.29 14.62 -5.08
N CYS A 59 -8.77 14.12 -6.23
CA CYS A 59 -7.87 13.50 -7.20
C CYS A 59 -6.82 14.47 -7.75
N GLU A 60 -7.09 15.77 -7.77
CA GLU A 60 -6.10 16.77 -8.13
C GLU A 60 -4.99 16.84 -7.09
N GLY A 61 -5.37 16.96 -5.81
CA GLY A 61 -4.44 16.97 -4.68
C GLY A 61 -3.57 15.72 -4.64
N LEU A 62 -4.18 14.54 -4.79
CA LEU A 62 -3.48 13.26 -4.78
C LEU A 62 -2.52 13.12 -5.96
N ARG A 63 -2.97 13.41 -7.19
CA ARG A 63 -2.12 13.33 -8.38
C ARG A 63 -0.93 14.26 -8.29
N ARG A 64 -1.11 15.48 -7.76
CA ARG A 64 -0.02 16.45 -7.55
C ARG A 64 1.05 15.94 -6.59
N ARG A 65 0.67 15.16 -5.56
CA ARG A 65 1.60 14.62 -4.57
C ARG A 65 2.27 13.32 -5.01
N ILE A 66 1.53 12.42 -5.65
CA ILE A 66 1.99 11.07 -5.98
C ILE A 66 2.68 11.00 -7.34
N LEU A 67 2.17 11.71 -8.35
CA LEU A 67 2.70 11.55 -9.71
C LEU A 67 4.06 12.25 -9.85
N PRO A 68 5.02 11.61 -10.53
CA PRO A 68 6.30 12.25 -10.81
C PRO A 68 6.11 13.46 -11.74
N PRO A 69 6.88 14.54 -11.54
CA PRO A 69 6.76 15.76 -12.35
C PRO A 69 7.16 15.56 -13.81
N LYS A 70 7.85 14.45 -14.12
CA LYS A 70 8.30 14.09 -15.46
C LYS A 70 7.79 12.70 -15.81
N LYS A 71 7.53 12.49 -17.10
CA LYS A 71 7.17 11.18 -17.64
C LYS A 71 8.29 10.17 -17.39
N LEU A 72 7.96 9.05 -16.76
CA LEU A 72 8.90 7.97 -16.51
C LEU A 72 9.19 7.19 -17.80
N ARG A 73 10.40 6.62 -17.89
CA ARG A 73 10.78 5.72 -18.98
C ARG A 73 10.02 4.41 -18.83
N PRO A 74 9.52 3.80 -19.92
CA PRO A 74 8.79 2.54 -19.83
C PRO A 74 9.61 1.44 -19.13
N LEU A 75 8.99 0.74 -18.18
CA LEU A 75 9.47 -0.51 -17.63
C LEU A 75 9.30 -1.58 -18.72
N LYS A 76 10.40 -2.02 -19.30
CA LYS A 76 10.45 -3.16 -20.24
C LYS A 76 11.33 -4.25 -19.65
N PRO A 77 10.96 -5.54 -19.75
CA PRO A 77 9.76 -6.09 -20.39
C PRO A 77 8.57 -6.36 -19.45
N PHE A 78 8.64 -6.07 -18.15
CA PHE A 78 7.62 -6.48 -17.17
C PHE A 78 7.13 -5.32 -16.27
N SER A 79 5.95 -5.52 -15.68
CA SER A 79 5.40 -4.69 -14.60
C SER A 79 5.70 -5.30 -13.23
N VAL A 80 5.64 -4.50 -12.18
CA VAL A 80 5.68 -4.98 -10.78
C VAL A 80 4.31 -4.77 -10.13
N ALA A 81 3.78 -5.81 -9.49
CA ALA A 81 2.64 -5.69 -8.58
C ALA A 81 3.14 -5.66 -7.13
N PHE A 82 2.65 -4.70 -6.36
CA PHE A 82 2.88 -4.55 -4.93
C PHE A 82 1.60 -4.91 -4.19
N ALA A 83 1.67 -5.82 -3.23
CA ALA A 83 0.53 -6.22 -2.41
C ALA A 83 0.84 -5.97 -0.93
N ARG A 84 -0.06 -5.29 -0.21
CA ARG A 84 0.15 -4.90 1.20
C ARG A 84 -1.13 -5.03 2.02
N VAL A 85 -0.99 -5.51 3.25
CA VAL A 85 -2.04 -5.43 4.28
C VAL A 85 -1.83 -4.16 5.09
N VAL A 86 -2.88 -3.35 5.27
CA VAL A 86 -2.80 -2.00 5.85
C VAL A 86 -3.93 -1.76 6.85
N TYR A 87 -3.70 -0.93 7.87
CA TYR A 87 -4.64 -0.72 8.98
C TYR A 87 -4.68 0.74 9.47
N GLU A 88 -3.55 1.45 9.43
CA GLU A 88 -3.43 2.83 9.93
C GLU A 88 -2.36 3.61 9.16
N SER A 89 -2.17 4.89 9.50
CA SER A 89 -1.08 5.74 8.98
C SER A 89 -1.11 5.96 7.47
N TYR A 90 -2.22 6.50 6.96
CA TYR A 90 -2.42 6.77 5.53
C TYR A 90 -1.28 7.59 4.91
N GLU A 91 -0.75 8.59 5.61
CA GLU A 91 0.32 9.46 5.12
C GLU A 91 1.57 8.67 4.75
N PHE A 92 1.91 7.63 5.53
CA PHE A 92 3.03 6.75 5.23
C PHE A 92 2.78 5.93 3.97
N ILE A 93 1.58 5.40 3.82
CA ILE A 93 1.18 4.60 2.66
C ILE A 93 1.19 5.47 1.40
N GLU A 94 0.74 6.72 1.48
CA GLU A 94 0.81 7.69 0.38
C GLU A 94 2.28 7.96 -0.02
N ASP A 95 3.16 8.18 0.96
CA ASP A 95 4.58 8.40 0.72
C ASP A 95 5.28 7.17 0.13
N GLU A 96 4.91 5.98 0.59
CA GLU A 96 5.42 4.72 0.07
C GLU A 96 4.95 4.49 -1.38
N LEU A 97 3.68 4.73 -1.68
CA LEU A 97 3.13 4.69 -3.04
C LEU A 97 3.86 5.68 -3.94
N ARG A 98 4.02 6.93 -3.48
CA ARG A 98 4.75 7.97 -4.22
C ARG A 98 6.19 7.56 -4.54
N SER A 99 6.86 6.89 -3.61
CA SER A 99 8.25 6.43 -3.77
C SER A 99 8.38 5.34 -4.85
N SER A 100 7.40 4.44 -4.96
CA SER A 100 7.43 3.30 -5.90
C SER A 100 6.55 3.48 -7.14
N TYR A 101 5.84 4.61 -7.27
CA TYR A 101 4.85 4.81 -8.32
C TYR A 101 5.46 4.73 -9.72
N HIS A 102 4.95 3.78 -10.51
CA HIS A 102 5.12 3.77 -11.95
C HIS A 102 3.76 3.47 -12.59
N PRO A 103 3.35 4.17 -13.69
CA PRO A 103 2.07 3.90 -14.35
C PRO A 103 1.89 2.49 -14.92
N GLN A 104 2.99 1.71 -14.99
CA GLN A 104 2.96 0.31 -15.41
C GLN A 104 2.99 -0.67 -14.22
N ASN A 105 3.22 -0.19 -12.99
CA ASN A 105 3.14 -1.02 -11.79
C ASN A 105 1.69 -1.05 -11.30
N PHE A 106 1.39 -2.06 -10.50
CA PHE A 106 0.09 -2.24 -9.85
C PHE A 106 0.27 -2.21 -8.33
N PHE A 107 -0.67 -1.61 -7.63
CA PHE A 107 -0.61 -1.42 -6.18
C PHE A 107 -1.90 -1.92 -5.55
N CYS A 108 -1.78 -2.89 -4.65
CA CYS A 108 -2.91 -3.60 -4.08
C CYS A 108 -2.85 -3.52 -2.55
N TYR A 109 -3.94 -3.03 -1.97
CA TYR A 109 -4.07 -2.83 -0.54
C TYR A 109 -5.23 -3.66 -0.01
N SER A 110 -4.96 -4.55 0.93
CA SER A 110 -5.99 -5.21 1.75
C SER A 110 -6.08 -4.49 3.07
N VAL A 111 -7.26 -3.97 3.39
CA VAL A 111 -7.47 -3.17 4.60
C VAL A 111 -7.91 -4.07 5.73
N ASP A 112 -7.20 -4.03 6.85
CA ASP A 112 -7.59 -4.79 8.05
C ASP A 112 -8.96 -4.31 8.55
N SER A 113 -9.85 -5.26 8.82
CA SER A 113 -11.19 -5.05 9.37
C SER A 113 -11.30 -4.10 10.58
N LYS A 114 -10.20 -3.89 11.31
CA LYS A 114 -10.16 -3.02 12.48
C LYS A 114 -9.88 -1.55 12.13
N ALA A 115 -9.51 -1.25 10.88
CA ALA A 115 -9.15 0.09 10.45
C ALA A 115 -10.32 1.07 10.66
N SER A 116 -10.00 2.35 10.91
CA SER A 116 -11.04 3.36 11.11
C SER A 116 -11.73 3.74 9.80
N ASP A 117 -12.98 4.19 9.88
CA ASP A 117 -13.72 4.70 8.72
C ASP A 117 -12.98 5.84 8.01
N GLU A 118 -12.29 6.70 8.78
CA GLU A 118 -11.45 7.76 8.21
C GLU A 118 -10.32 7.17 7.37
N PHE A 119 -9.61 6.16 7.88
CA PHE A 119 -8.56 5.49 7.13
C PHE A 119 -9.10 4.82 5.86
N ASN A 120 -10.21 4.09 5.97
CA ASN A 120 -10.89 3.44 4.84
C ASN A 120 -11.25 4.47 3.76
N SER A 121 -11.85 5.59 4.15
CA SER A 121 -12.24 6.66 3.21
C SER A 121 -11.03 7.25 2.46
N ARG A 122 -9.89 7.42 3.15
CA ARG A 122 -8.68 7.98 2.56
C ARG A 122 -8.01 7.01 1.60
N ILE A 123 -7.91 5.73 1.95
CA ILE A 123 -7.27 4.74 1.08
C ILE A 123 -8.13 4.42 -0.14
N GLU A 124 -9.46 4.40 0.00
CA GLU A 124 -10.38 4.30 -1.14
C GLU A 124 -10.23 5.45 -2.13
N ALA A 125 -9.91 6.66 -1.66
CA ALA A 125 -9.68 7.80 -2.54
C ALA A 125 -8.50 7.54 -3.50
N LEU A 126 -7.48 6.77 -3.09
CA LEU A 126 -6.40 6.35 -3.99
C LEU A 126 -6.94 5.50 -5.14
N GLN A 127 -7.70 4.45 -4.85
CA GLN A 127 -8.32 3.62 -5.91
C GLN A 127 -9.18 4.44 -6.86
N LYS A 128 -9.98 5.38 -6.34
CA LYS A 128 -10.83 6.26 -7.16
C LYS A 128 -10.02 7.16 -8.09
N CYS A 129 -8.80 7.55 -7.70
CA CYS A 129 -7.99 8.52 -8.43
C CYS A 129 -6.88 7.92 -9.31
N PHE A 130 -6.44 6.68 -9.03
CA PHE A 130 -5.37 6.01 -9.75
C PHE A 130 -5.85 4.68 -10.35
N PRO A 131 -5.80 4.51 -11.68
CA PRO A 131 -6.34 3.33 -12.35
C PRO A 131 -5.52 2.04 -12.10
N ASN A 132 -4.37 2.16 -11.44
CA ASN A 132 -3.46 1.07 -11.13
C ASN A 132 -3.33 0.82 -9.62
N VAL A 133 -4.28 1.35 -8.84
CA VAL A 133 -4.40 1.11 -7.39
C VAL A 133 -5.70 0.35 -7.14
N PHE A 134 -5.62 -0.71 -6.34
CA PHE A 134 -6.73 -1.57 -5.96
C PHE A 134 -6.79 -1.71 -4.44
N VAL A 135 -8.00 -1.67 -3.89
CA VAL A 135 -8.27 -1.74 -2.45
C VAL A 135 -9.34 -2.78 -2.22
N THR A 136 -9.08 -3.71 -1.29
CA THR A 136 -10.04 -4.72 -0.83
C THR A 136 -10.13 -4.68 0.69
N GLU A 137 -11.23 -5.17 1.23
CA GLU A 137 -11.37 -5.53 2.66
C GLU A 137 -10.84 -6.95 2.94
#